data_AF-A0A0A2WQM5-F1
#
_entry.id   AF-A0A0A2WQM5-F1
#
_cell.length_a   1.000
_cell.length_b   1.000
_cell.length_c   1.000
_cell.angle_alpha   90.00
_cell.angle_beta   90.00
_cell.angle_gamma   90.00
#
_symmetry.space_group_name_H-M   'P 1'
#
loop_
_entity.id
_entity.type
_entity.pdbx_description
1 polymer ?
#
loop_
_entity_poly.entity_id
_entity_poly.type
_entity_poly.pdbx_seq_one_letter_code
_entity_poly.pdbx_strand_id
1 'polypeptide(L)'
;MRAFLYYTAFGEEVVLPLPASRPGQEVSQLEISHTPLAFFEEGVPRLRLRVRPGERVRLAFHLRTYPLEGGSFGELEALPPEDWAPFLLERGHRLEMASGFLLTGRPHAWLLVDGRPLDPLLFRLARERPEALLPLGAPDPRTYLGGHEGQRLLLDLRPWPEEAFSWDRIALSDPLPLLRGVGFLGLGLTALGVGTGPWPYLPYLGLLALRQGRPWLGLWRRRPLAALEALLFHAFALSLTFRPSPELGLAYLGLFLYNRLRGGTSYP
;
A
#
# COMPACT_ATOMS: atom_id res chain seq x y z
N MET A 1 6.70 11.39 -3.35
CA MET A 1 5.25 11.55 -3.57
C MET A 1 4.70 12.49 -2.51
N ARG A 2 3.67 13.29 -2.80
CA ARG A 2 2.97 14.08 -1.76
C ARG A 2 1.93 13.19 -1.07
N ALA A 3 1.97 13.12 0.25
CA ALA A 3 1.11 12.30 1.10
C ALA A 3 0.32 13.18 2.08
N PHE A 4 -0.89 12.73 2.44
CA PHE A 4 -1.77 13.43 3.36
C PHE A 4 -2.31 12.47 4.43
N LEU A 5 -1.98 12.73 5.69
CA LEU A 5 -2.62 12.08 6.83
C LEU A 5 -3.77 12.93 7.32
N TYR A 6 -4.91 12.28 7.52
CA TYR A 6 -6.08 12.89 8.14
C TYR A 6 -6.34 12.17 9.45
N TYR A 7 -6.42 12.94 10.52
CA TYR A 7 -6.81 12.45 11.84
C TYR A 7 -8.08 13.16 12.27
N THR A 8 -9.08 12.40 12.70
CA THR A 8 -10.30 12.96 13.29
C THR A 8 -10.14 12.93 14.80
N ALA A 9 -10.20 14.10 15.42
CA ALA A 9 -10.01 14.22 16.86
C ALA A 9 -11.21 13.70 17.64
N PHE A 10 -10.94 12.88 18.66
CA PHE A 10 -11.97 12.40 19.59
C PHE A 10 -12.00 13.18 20.91
N GLY A 11 -11.03 14.06 21.15
CA GLY A 11 -10.90 14.86 22.37
C GLY A 11 -10.33 16.25 22.09
N GLU A 12 -10.27 17.08 23.14
CA GLU A 12 -9.83 18.49 23.03
C GLU A 12 -8.30 18.65 22.93
N GLU A 13 -7.57 17.71 23.52
CA GLU A 13 -6.11 17.61 23.37
C GLU A 13 -5.77 16.22 22.81
N VAL A 14 -4.94 16.21 21.77
CA VAL A 14 -4.55 14.97 21.09
C VAL A 14 -3.05 14.93 20.90
N VAL A 15 -2.46 13.74 21.08
CA VAL A 15 -1.05 13.47 20.81
C VAL A 15 -0.98 12.60 19.57
N LEU A 16 -0.36 13.12 18.52
CA LEU A 16 -0.25 12.47 17.21
C LEU A 16 1.20 12.17 16.88
N PRO A 17 1.53 10.96 16.42
CA PRO A 17 2.83 10.71 15.82
C PRO A 17 2.96 11.48 14.51
N LEU A 18 4.19 11.91 14.26
CA LEU A 18 4.55 12.66 13.08
C LEU A 18 5.37 11.77 12.14
N PRO A 19 5.09 11.85 10.82
CA PRO A 19 5.99 11.32 9.81
C PRO A 19 7.40 11.87 10.01
N ALA A 20 8.40 10.99 10.02
CA ALA A 20 9.79 11.37 10.18
C ALA A 20 10.70 10.55 9.26
N SER A 21 11.84 11.13 8.88
CA SER A 21 12.88 10.45 8.12
C SER A 21 13.52 9.36 8.98
N ARG A 22 13.59 8.14 8.44
CA ARG A 22 14.08 6.93 9.09
C ARG A 22 14.70 5.98 8.06
N PRO A 23 15.46 4.96 8.45
CA PRO A 23 15.93 3.96 7.49
C PRO A 23 14.77 3.46 6.60
N GLY A 24 14.91 3.61 5.28
CA GLY A 24 13.94 3.18 4.28
C GLY A 24 12.86 4.23 3.92
N GLN A 25 12.84 5.38 4.59
CA GLN A 25 11.93 6.49 4.26
C GLN A 25 12.54 7.88 4.52
N GLU A 26 12.24 8.81 3.63
CA GLU A 26 12.61 10.21 3.75
C GLU A 26 11.33 11.05 3.73
N VAL A 27 11.16 11.87 4.77
CA VAL A 27 10.06 12.81 4.94
C VAL A 27 10.60 14.22 4.84
N SER A 28 9.98 15.03 3.98
CA SER A 28 10.32 16.44 3.79
C SER A 28 9.05 17.28 3.65
N GLN A 29 9.19 18.60 3.80
CA GLN A 29 8.08 19.56 3.60
C GLN A 29 6.84 19.21 4.44
N LEU A 30 7.05 18.88 5.73
CA LEU A 30 5.97 18.58 6.65
C LEU A 30 5.19 19.86 7.01
N GLU A 31 3.92 19.89 6.65
CA GLU A 31 2.95 20.94 6.92
C GLU A 31 1.83 20.38 7.80
N ILE A 32 1.46 21.13 8.83
CA ILE A 32 0.44 20.75 9.81
C ILE A 32 -0.66 21.80 9.72
N SER A 33 -1.93 21.37 9.62
CA SER A 33 -3.05 22.32 9.53
C SER A 33 -3.34 23.08 10.84
N HIS A 34 -2.67 22.71 11.94
CA HIS A 34 -2.86 23.27 13.27
C HIS A 34 -1.53 23.68 13.88
N THR A 35 -1.58 24.71 14.71
CA THR A 35 -0.42 25.15 15.50
C THR A 35 -0.18 24.17 16.66
N PRO A 36 1.03 23.64 16.81
CA PRO A 36 1.32 22.71 17.89
C PRO A 36 1.49 23.36 19.25
N LEU A 37 1.04 22.65 20.29
CA LEU A 37 1.24 23.03 21.69
C LEU A 37 2.59 22.53 22.23
N ALA A 38 3.01 21.35 21.80
CA ALA A 38 4.26 20.73 22.22
C ALA A 38 4.73 19.71 21.19
N PHE A 39 6.02 19.42 21.20
CA PHE A 39 6.67 18.43 20.35
C PHE A 39 7.57 17.54 21.22
N PHE A 40 7.55 16.24 20.95
CA PHE A 40 8.30 15.22 21.67
C PHE A 40 9.14 14.43 20.68
N GLU A 41 10.45 14.30 20.93
CA GLU A 41 11.39 13.62 20.02
C GLU A 41 11.83 12.22 20.48
N GLU A 42 11.42 11.75 21.66
CA GLU A 42 11.86 10.46 22.18
C GLU A 42 11.27 9.30 21.35
N GLY A 43 12.13 8.67 20.55
CA GLY A 43 11.74 7.58 19.67
C GLY A 43 10.99 8.08 18.44
N VAL A 44 9.67 7.89 18.41
CA VAL A 44 8.79 8.38 17.34
C VAL A 44 8.42 9.83 17.62
N PRO A 45 8.69 10.77 16.72
CA PRO A 45 8.31 12.16 16.93
C PRO A 45 6.81 12.30 17.10
N ARG A 46 6.38 13.02 18.14
CA ARG A 46 4.97 13.22 18.48
C ARG A 46 4.66 14.70 18.67
N LEU A 47 3.43 15.07 18.38
CA LEU A 47 2.92 16.42 18.46
C LEU A 47 1.72 16.45 19.38
N ARG A 48 1.68 17.39 20.33
CA ARG A 48 0.46 17.72 21.04
C ARG A 48 -0.27 18.85 20.35
N LEU A 49 -1.55 18.67 20.07
CA LEU A 49 -2.44 19.67 19.49
C LEU A 49 -3.62 19.92 20.42
N ARG A 50 -4.12 21.16 20.38
CA ARG A 50 -5.46 21.49 20.87
C ARG A 50 -6.41 21.63 19.68
N VAL A 51 -7.49 20.88 19.71
CA VAL A 51 -8.45 20.71 18.61
C VAL A 51 -9.85 20.57 19.18
N ARG A 52 -10.90 20.77 18.38
CA ARG A 52 -12.27 20.46 18.79
C ARG A 52 -12.58 18.98 18.54
N PRO A 53 -13.40 18.33 19.38
CA PRO A 53 -13.91 17.00 19.05
C PRO A 53 -14.61 16.99 17.68
N GLY A 54 -14.28 16.02 16.85
CA GLY A 54 -14.72 15.90 15.46
C GLY A 54 -13.94 16.74 14.45
N GLU A 55 -13.02 17.60 14.89
CA GLU A 55 -12.16 18.39 14.02
C GLU A 55 -11.14 17.50 13.30
N ARG A 56 -10.86 17.83 12.04
CA ARG A 56 -9.91 17.09 11.20
C ARG A 56 -8.55 17.77 11.17
N VAL A 57 -7.54 17.10 11.70
CA VAL A 57 -6.14 17.49 11.56
C VAL A 57 -5.58 16.91 10.26
N ARG A 58 -4.94 17.76 9.45
CA ARG A 58 -4.25 17.35 8.23
C ARG A 58 -2.74 17.52 8.40
N LEU A 59 -1.99 16.45 8.12
CA LEU A 59 -0.54 16.50 7.90
C LEU A 59 -0.28 16.30 6.41
N ALA A 60 0.40 17.25 5.77
CA ALA A 60 0.84 17.13 4.38
C ALA A 60 2.37 17.04 4.36
N PHE A 61 2.92 16.12 3.57
CA PHE A 61 4.38 15.94 3.50
C PHE A 61 4.78 15.29 2.18
N HIS A 62 6.05 15.44 1.84
CA HIS A 62 6.70 14.70 0.77
C HIS A 62 7.34 13.45 1.34
N LEU A 63 6.91 12.29 0.85
CA LEU A 63 7.42 10.98 1.21
C LEU A 63 8.21 10.39 0.05
N ARG A 64 9.44 9.97 0.31
CA ARG A 64 10.22 9.09 -0.56
C ARG A 64 10.56 7.84 0.22
N THR A 65 10.31 6.67 -0.36
CA THR A 65 10.61 5.39 0.27
C THR A 65 11.61 4.64 -0.59
N TYR A 66 12.45 3.83 0.04
CA TYR A 66 13.49 3.06 -0.63
C TYR A 66 13.77 1.79 0.17
N PRO A 67 14.20 0.70 -0.50
CA PRO A 67 14.53 -0.53 0.20
C PRO A 67 15.70 -0.33 1.18
N LEU A 68 15.66 -1.05 2.29
CA LEU A 68 16.83 -1.21 3.14
C LEU A 68 17.70 -2.32 2.60
N GLU A 69 19.01 -2.07 2.48
CA GLU A 69 19.99 -3.07 2.06
C GLU A 69 20.60 -3.75 3.29
N GLY A 70 20.74 -5.08 3.25
CA GLY A 70 21.55 -5.86 4.20
C GLY A 70 20.80 -6.92 5.01
N GLY A 71 21.44 -8.09 5.15
CA GLY A 71 21.00 -9.26 5.93
C GLY A 71 19.80 -10.00 5.34
N SER A 72 19.86 -11.33 5.38
CA SER A 72 18.78 -12.20 4.95
C SER A 72 18.33 -12.99 6.17
N PHE A 73 17.03 -12.93 6.47
CA PHE A 73 16.37 -13.87 7.38
C PHE A 73 15.92 -15.11 6.60
N GLY A 74 16.81 -15.67 5.77
CA GLY A 74 16.49 -16.76 4.85
C GLY A 74 16.08 -18.04 5.59
N GLU A 75 16.59 -18.23 6.80
CA GLU A 75 16.21 -19.32 7.71
C GLU A 75 14.72 -19.30 8.07
N LEU A 76 14.06 -18.13 8.01
CA LEU A 76 12.63 -18.02 8.26
C LEU A 76 11.77 -18.55 7.11
N GLU A 77 12.32 -18.74 5.90
CA GLU A 77 11.57 -19.27 4.74
C GLU A 77 11.00 -20.67 5.02
N ALA A 78 11.68 -21.44 5.86
CA ALA A 78 11.29 -22.80 6.26
C ALA A 78 10.30 -22.82 7.44
N LEU A 79 10.11 -21.70 8.13
CA LEU A 79 9.26 -21.61 9.32
C LEU A 79 7.92 -20.96 8.99
N PRO A 80 6.83 -21.36 9.66
CA PRO A 80 5.59 -20.64 9.54
C PRO A 80 5.72 -19.23 10.18
N PRO A 81 5.07 -18.19 9.63
CA PRO A 81 5.28 -16.81 10.08
C PRO A 81 4.98 -16.53 11.56
N GLU A 82 4.08 -17.30 12.16
CA GLU A 82 3.77 -17.29 13.59
C GLU A 82 4.96 -17.67 14.48
N ASP A 83 5.91 -18.47 13.97
CA ASP A 83 7.08 -18.93 14.72
C ASP A 83 8.29 -17.99 14.59
N TRP A 84 8.21 -16.97 13.72
CA TRP A 84 9.35 -16.10 13.43
C TRP A 84 9.78 -15.28 14.64
N ALA A 85 8.84 -14.65 15.35
CA ALA A 85 9.18 -13.79 16.49
C ALA A 85 9.83 -14.59 17.64
N PRO A 86 9.28 -15.74 18.10
CA PRO A 86 9.95 -16.60 19.07
C PRO A 86 11.35 -17.04 18.61
N PHE A 87 11.47 -17.52 17.37
CA PHE A 87 12.74 -18.01 16.80
C PHE A 87 13.84 -16.94 16.75
N LEU A 88 13.46 -15.69 16.46
CA LEU A 88 14.37 -14.54 16.40
C LEU A 88 14.78 -14.06 17.80
N LEU A 89 13.87 -14.05 18.76
CA LEU A 89 14.17 -13.72 20.16
C LEU A 89 15.18 -14.71 20.77
N GLU A 90 15.02 -16.01 20.51
CA GLU A 90 15.97 -17.05 20.95
C GLU A 90 17.38 -16.83 20.39
N ARG A 91 17.51 -16.15 19.25
CA ARG A 91 18.78 -15.79 18.60
C ARG A 91 19.33 -14.44 19.06
N GLY A 92 18.67 -13.77 20.00
CA GLY A 92 19.11 -12.50 20.57
C GLY A 92 18.79 -11.28 19.71
N HIS A 93 17.88 -11.40 18.73
CA HIS A 93 17.46 -10.25 17.94
C HIS A 93 16.55 -9.32 18.74
N ARG A 94 16.66 -8.01 18.48
CA ARG A 94 15.73 -7.02 19.03
C ARG A 94 14.49 -6.96 18.17
N LEU A 95 13.33 -7.13 18.79
CA LEU A 95 12.03 -7.01 18.12
C LEU A 95 11.26 -5.77 18.56
N GLU A 96 10.72 -5.06 17.59
CA GLU A 96 9.79 -3.94 17.80
C GLU A 96 8.56 -4.13 16.92
N MET A 97 7.40 -3.67 17.40
CA MET A 97 6.20 -3.57 16.61
C MET A 97 6.17 -2.19 15.93
N ALA A 98 6.15 -2.17 14.61
CA ALA A 98 5.99 -0.97 13.82
C ALA A 98 4.58 -0.87 13.24
N SER A 99 4.01 0.33 13.23
CA SER A 99 2.74 0.59 12.57
C SER A 99 2.77 1.85 11.72
N GLY A 100 1.90 1.88 10.74
CA GLY A 100 1.75 3.01 9.83
C GLY A 100 0.92 2.61 8.62
N PHE A 101 1.41 2.89 7.42
CA PHE A 101 0.63 2.71 6.20
C PHE A 101 1.43 2.09 5.06
N LEU A 102 0.79 1.21 4.29
CA LEU A 102 1.29 0.80 2.99
C LEU A 102 1.08 1.94 1.98
N LEU A 103 1.88 1.97 0.90
CA LEU A 103 1.67 2.93 -0.19
C LEU A 103 0.35 2.73 -0.97
N THR A 104 -0.47 1.76 -0.58
CA THR A 104 -1.88 1.62 -1.02
C THR A 104 -2.86 2.45 -0.20
N GLY A 105 -2.39 3.09 0.87
CA GLY A 105 -3.21 3.89 1.78
C GLY A 105 -3.82 3.11 2.95
N ARG A 106 -3.57 1.80 3.01
CA ARG A 106 -4.10 0.92 4.06
C ARG A 106 -3.24 1.01 5.33
N PRO A 107 -3.85 1.10 6.51
CA PRO A 107 -3.12 0.94 7.76
C PRO A 107 -2.52 -0.45 7.80
N HIS A 108 -1.33 -0.56 8.38
CA HIS A 108 -0.62 -1.83 8.45
C HIS A 108 0.36 -1.85 9.61
N ALA A 109 0.59 -3.04 10.13
CA ALA A 109 1.54 -3.31 11.20
C ALA A 109 2.50 -4.43 10.78
N TRP A 110 3.76 -4.32 11.19
CA TRP A 110 4.82 -5.27 10.85
C TRP A 110 5.87 -5.30 11.95
N LEU A 111 6.72 -6.33 11.94
CA LEU A 111 7.83 -6.44 12.88
C LEU A 111 9.03 -5.64 12.38
N LEU A 112 9.75 -5.01 13.30
CA LEU A 112 11.14 -4.62 13.07
C LEU A 112 12.05 -5.57 13.83
N VAL A 113 12.98 -6.19 13.12
CA VAL A 113 14.05 -7.04 13.62
C VAL A 113 15.35 -6.27 13.46
N ASP A 114 15.96 -5.86 14.55
CA ASP A 114 17.16 -5.01 14.56
C ASP A 114 17.01 -3.76 13.68
N GLY A 115 15.82 -3.13 13.73
CA GLY A 115 15.47 -1.96 12.93
C GLY A 115 15.15 -2.25 11.46
N ARG A 116 15.14 -3.51 11.04
CA ARG A 116 14.78 -3.92 9.67
C ARG A 116 13.39 -4.51 9.64
N PRO A 117 12.60 -4.19 8.62
CA PRO A 117 11.24 -4.65 8.62
C PRO A 117 11.10 -6.09 8.15
N LEU A 118 10.18 -6.79 8.81
CA LEU A 118 9.81 -8.16 8.54
C LEU A 118 8.29 -8.26 8.65
N ASP A 119 7.64 -8.69 7.56
CA ASP A 119 6.19 -8.72 7.49
C ASP A 119 5.64 -10.14 7.26
N PRO A 120 5.25 -10.84 8.34
CA PRO A 120 4.63 -12.15 8.29
C PRO A 120 3.41 -12.22 7.34
N LEU A 121 2.57 -11.18 7.35
CA LEU A 121 1.31 -11.16 6.61
C LEU A 121 1.56 -10.98 5.12
N LEU A 122 2.39 -10.00 4.74
CA LEU A 122 2.72 -9.77 3.34
C LEU A 122 3.58 -10.91 2.77
N PHE A 123 4.45 -11.53 3.57
CA PHE A 123 5.16 -12.75 3.17
C PHE A 123 4.20 -13.88 2.83
N ARG A 124 3.23 -14.18 3.71
CA ARG A 124 2.21 -15.21 3.47
C ARG A 124 1.40 -14.88 2.22
N LEU A 125 0.95 -13.62 2.09
CA LEU A 125 0.20 -13.16 0.93
C LEU A 125 1.02 -13.27 -0.37
N ALA A 126 2.33 -13.04 -0.33
CA ALA A 126 3.21 -13.20 -1.48
C ALA A 126 3.34 -14.67 -1.91
N ARG A 127 3.34 -15.61 -0.96
CA ARG A 127 3.40 -17.06 -1.26
C ARG A 127 2.12 -17.55 -1.90
N GLU A 128 0.99 -17.14 -1.34
CA GLU A 128 -0.34 -17.57 -1.76
C GLU A 128 -0.77 -16.87 -3.05
N ARG A 129 -0.69 -15.53 -3.07
CA ARG A 129 -1.26 -14.63 -4.09
C ARG A 129 -0.31 -13.48 -4.44
N PRO A 130 0.84 -13.77 -5.08
CA PRO A 130 1.85 -12.76 -5.40
C PRO A 130 1.33 -11.61 -6.27
N GLU A 131 0.30 -11.85 -7.07
CA GLU A 131 -0.37 -10.84 -7.90
C GLU A 131 -1.03 -9.73 -7.07
N ALA A 132 -1.49 -10.04 -5.85
CA ALA A 132 -2.11 -9.07 -4.95
C ALA A 132 -1.12 -7.99 -4.48
N LEU A 133 0.19 -8.28 -4.56
CA LEU A 133 1.28 -7.43 -4.11
C LEU A 133 1.97 -6.69 -5.26
N LEU A 134 1.55 -6.90 -6.51
CA LEU A 134 2.04 -6.12 -7.66
C LEU A 134 1.89 -4.59 -7.46
N PRO A 135 0.79 -4.05 -6.89
CA PRO A 135 0.69 -2.62 -6.61
C PRO A 135 1.73 -2.11 -5.61
N LEU A 136 2.26 -3.00 -4.77
CA LEU A 136 3.32 -2.73 -3.79
C LEU A 136 4.72 -3.04 -4.34
N GLY A 137 4.86 -3.36 -5.63
CA GLY A 137 6.14 -3.58 -6.29
C GLY A 137 7.04 -4.66 -5.66
N ALA A 138 6.49 -5.57 -4.85
CA ALA A 138 7.24 -6.61 -4.17
C ALA A 138 6.47 -7.95 -4.19
N PRO A 139 6.34 -8.62 -5.35
CA PRO A 139 5.61 -9.88 -5.46
C PRO A 139 6.42 -11.11 -4.98
N ASP A 140 7.68 -10.93 -4.59
CA ASP A 140 8.55 -12.03 -4.16
C ASP A 140 8.58 -12.14 -2.63
N PRO A 141 8.15 -13.27 -2.04
CA PRO A 141 8.23 -13.50 -0.59
C PRO A 141 9.62 -13.22 0.00
N ARG A 142 10.70 -13.53 -0.72
CA ARG A 142 12.07 -13.34 -0.22
C ARG A 142 12.45 -11.88 -0.02
N THR A 143 11.75 -10.98 -0.69
CA THR A 143 11.91 -9.53 -0.53
C THR A 143 11.49 -9.10 0.88
N TYR A 144 10.46 -9.75 1.44
CA TYR A 144 10.00 -9.56 2.82
C TYR A 144 10.95 -10.14 3.87
N LEU A 145 11.77 -11.15 3.51
CA LEU A 145 12.79 -11.75 4.39
C LEU A 145 14.12 -10.99 4.40
N GLY A 146 14.32 -10.03 3.48
CA GLY A 146 15.58 -9.31 3.33
C GLY A 146 15.55 -7.87 3.85
N GLY A 147 14.54 -7.49 4.64
CA GLY A 147 14.32 -6.08 5.01
C GLY A 147 13.91 -5.18 3.82
N HIS A 148 13.68 -5.76 2.64
CA HIS A 148 13.35 -5.05 1.42
C HIS A 148 11.86 -4.75 1.34
N GLU A 149 11.33 -3.84 2.15
CA GLU A 149 9.98 -3.31 1.86
C GLU A 149 9.93 -1.81 2.11
N GLY A 150 10.69 -1.10 1.29
CA GLY A 150 10.67 0.35 1.15
C GLY A 150 9.39 0.87 0.49
N GLN A 151 8.22 0.29 0.76
CA GLN A 151 6.92 0.74 0.26
C GLN A 151 5.89 0.89 1.40
N ARG A 152 6.34 1.51 2.48
CA ARG A 152 5.52 1.82 3.64
C ARG A 152 5.91 3.18 4.21
N LEU A 153 5.00 3.75 4.98
CA LEU A 153 5.23 4.87 5.87
C LEU A 153 5.15 4.33 7.30
N LEU A 154 6.25 4.39 8.02
CA LEU A 154 6.33 4.11 9.44
C LEU A 154 5.91 5.35 10.24
N LEU A 155 4.95 5.17 11.16
CA LEU A 155 4.42 6.22 12.03
C LEU A 155 4.56 5.95 13.50
N ASP A 156 4.48 4.70 13.98
CA ASP A 156 4.63 4.37 15.39
C ASP A 156 5.57 3.17 15.58
N LEU A 157 6.19 3.10 16.76
CA LEU A 157 7.08 2.04 17.21
C LEU A 157 6.75 1.69 18.64
N ARG A 158 6.70 0.40 18.94
CA ARG A 158 6.48 -0.12 20.28
C ARG A 158 7.37 -1.33 20.55
N PRO A 159 7.76 -1.58 21.80
CA PRO A 159 8.41 -2.84 22.17
C PRO A 159 7.50 -4.03 21.82
N TRP A 160 8.03 -5.09 21.22
CA TRP A 160 7.27 -6.34 21.11
C TRP A 160 7.17 -7.00 22.50
N PRO A 161 6.02 -7.58 22.91
CA PRO A 161 4.83 -7.91 22.11
C PRO A 161 3.67 -6.90 22.21
N GLU A 162 3.94 -5.61 22.50
CA GLU A 162 2.85 -4.63 22.56
C GLU A 162 2.10 -4.51 21.23
N GLU A 163 0.78 -4.37 21.31
CA GLU A 163 -0.07 -4.21 20.13
C GLU A 163 0.21 -2.90 19.40
N ALA A 164 0.23 -2.98 18.06
CA ALA A 164 0.35 -1.82 17.19
C ALA A 164 -0.84 -0.87 17.34
N PHE A 165 -0.57 0.43 17.28
CA PHE A 165 -1.63 1.44 17.18
C PHE A 165 -2.40 1.29 15.86
N SER A 166 -3.72 1.18 15.92
CA SER A 166 -4.59 1.10 14.74
C SER A 166 -4.91 2.49 14.22
N TRP A 167 -4.58 2.72 12.95
CA TRP A 167 -4.92 3.95 12.22
C TRP A 167 -6.09 3.68 11.28
N ASP A 168 -6.97 4.65 11.06
CA ASP A 168 -8.12 4.46 10.16
C ASP A 168 -7.67 4.29 8.69
N ARG A 169 -7.16 5.36 8.04
CA ARG A 169 -6.66 5.37 6.65
C ARG A 169 -5.72 6.55 6.41
N ILE A 170 -4.79 6.41 5.47
CA ILE A 170 -4.04 7.54 4.90
C ILE A 170 -4.53 7.82 3.49
N ALA A 171 -4.65 9.09 3.12
CA ALA A 171 -4.92 9.50 1.76
C ALA A 171 -3.59 9.76 1.05
N LEU A 172 -3.24 8.87 0.13
CA LEU A 172 -2.14 9.10 -0.81
C LEU A 172 -2.70 9.77 -2.06
N SER A 173 -1.99 10.76 -2.59
CA SER A 173 -2.30 11.29 -3.92
C SER A 173 -1.89 10.23 -4.95
N ASP A 174 -2.77 9.25 -5.16
CA ASP A 174 -2.60 8.18 -6.13
C ASP A 174 -3.52 8.45 -7.33
N PRO A 175 -2.98 8.74 -8.53
CA PRO A 175 -3.79 8.90 -9.72
C PRO A 175 -4.33 7.57 -10.26
N LEU A 176 -3.82 6.41 -9.83
CA LEU A 176 -4.17 5.11 -10.39
C LEU A 176 -5.66 4.75 -10.23
N PRO A 177 -6.34 4.98 -9.09
CA PRO A 177 -7.78 4.73 -8.95
C PRO A 177 -8.63 5.63 -9.86
N LEU A 178 -8.25 6.91 -10.02
CA LEU A 178 -8.94 7.85 -10.90
C LEU A 178 -8.81 7.41 -12.36
N LEU A 179 -7.56 7.17 -12.81
CA LEU A 179 -7.29 6.72 -14.17
C LEU A 179 -7.96 5.38 -14.48
N ARG A 180 -8.01 4.47 -13.50
CA ARG A 180 -8.76 3.21 -13.62
C ARG A 180 -10.26 3.48 -13.83
N GLY A 181 -10.85 4.39 -13.06
CA GLY A 181 -12.25 4.78 -13.20
C GLY A 181 -12.57 5.39 -14.57
N VAL A 182 -11.72 6.31 -15.04
CA VAL A 182 -11.83 6.91 -16.38
C VAL A 182 -11.71 5.85 -17.47
N GLY A 183 -10.73 4.95 -17.35
CA GLY A 183 -10.53 3.86 -18.28
C GLY A 183 -11.74 2.93 -18.36
N PHE A 184 -12.30 2.54 -17.21
CA PHE A 184 -13.48 1.67 -17.15
C PHE A 184 -14.76 2.33 -17.64
N LEU A 185 -14.94 3.62 -17.40
CA LEU A 185 -16.04 4.38 -17.97
C LEU A 185 -15.92 4.46 -19.49
N GLY A 186 -14.72 4.69 -20.04
CA GLY A 186 -14.46 4.65 -21.49
C GLY A 186 -14.75 3.28 -22.11
N LEU A 187 -14.36 2.19 -21.43
CA LEU A 187 -14.70 0.82 -21.86
C LEU A 187 -16.21 0.57 -21.84
N GLY A 188 -16.90 0.99 -20.77
CA GLY A 188 -18.36 0.89 -20.68
C GLY A 188 -19.06 1.66 -21.80
N LEU A 189 -18.63 2.89 -22.08
CA LEU A 189 -19.15 3.71 -23.16
C LEU A 189 -18.89 3.09 -24.54
N THR A 190 -17.67 2.63 -24.80
CA THR A 190 -17.36 1.98 -26.10
C THR A 190 -18.17 0.74 -26.30
N ALA A 191 -18.30 -0.07 -25.26
CA ALA A 191 -19.10 -1.26 -25.37
C ALA A 191 -20.59 -0.90 -25.61
N LEU A 192 -21.15 0.16 -25.00
CA LEU A 192 -22.49 0.69 -25.33
C LEU A 192 -22.64 1.31 -26.75
N GLY A 193 -21.62 1.21 -27.62
CA GLY A 193 -21.67 1.74 -28.99
C GLY A 193 -21.10 3.15 -29.14
N VAL A 194 -20.65 3.78 -28.06
CA VAL A 194 -20.03 5.12 -28.10
C VAL A 194 -18.54 4.97 -28.33
N GLY A 195 -18.08 5.03 -29.58
CA GLY A 195 -16.67 4.83 -29.91
C GLY A 195 -15.71 5.79 -29.20
N THR A 196 -15.14 5.39 -28.05
CA THR A 196 -14.14 6.19 -27.34
C THR A 196 -12.71 5.86 -27.78
N GLY A 197 -12.53 4.75 -28.50
CA GLY A 197 -11.22 4.18 -28.81
C GLY A 197 -10.44 3.78 -27.53
N PRO A 198 -9.15 3.41 -27.66
CA PRO A 198 -8.34 2.98 -26.52
C PRO A 198 -7.89 4.12 -25.60
N TRP A 199 -8.03 5.38 -26.06
CA TRP A 199 -7.43 6.56 -25.44
C TRP A 199 -7.73 6.77 -23.96
N PRO A 200 -8.96 6.55 -23.44
CA PRO A 200 -9.24 6.71 -22.02
C PRO A 200 -8.54 5.67 -21.14
N TYR A 201 -8.15 4.53 -21.71
CA TYR A 201 -7.58 3.39 -20.99
C TYR A 201 -6.04 3.41 -20.99
N LEU A 202 -5.40 4.01 -22.01
CA LEU A 202 -3.94 4.04 -22.15
C LEU A 202 -3.20 4.74 -20.99
N PRO A 203 -3.66 5.86 -20.40
CA PRO A 203 -2.98 6.49 -19.27
C PRO A 203 -2.93 5.59 -18.03
N TYR A 204 -4.01 4.86 -17.75
CA TYR A 204 -4.07 3.88 -16.67
C TYR A 204 -3.07 2.75 -16.91
N LEU A 205 -3.03 2.21 -18.13
CA LEU A 205 -2.06 1.19 -18.54
C LEU A 205 -0.61 1.66 -18.43
N GLY A 206 -0.32 2.87 -18.88
CA GLY A 206 1.02 3.47 -18.78
C GLY A 206 1.47 3.60 -17.32
N LEU A 207 0.60 4.12 -16.45
CA LEU A 207 0.91 4.25 -15.02
C LEU A 207 1.05 2.88 -14.33
N LEU A 208 0.22 1.91 -14.72
CA LEU A 208 0.30 0.53 -14.24
C LEU A 208 1.65 -0.09 -14.62
N ALA A 209 2.06 0.05 -15.88
CA ALA A 209 3.35 -0.43 -16.38
C ALA A 209 4.55 0.23 -15.69
N LEU A 210 4.49 1.55 -15.48
CA LEU A 210 5.52 2.31 -14.76
C LEU A 210 5.66 1.84 -13.30
N ARG A 211 4.55 1.50 -12.64
CA ARG A 211 4.57 0.91 -11.28
C ARG A 211 5.03 -0.54 -11.26
N GLN A 212 4.71 -1.28 -12.32
CA GLN A 212 4.97 -2.71 -12.42
C GLN A 212 6.45 -3.03 -12.67
N GLY A 213 7.17 -2.21 -13.44
CA GLY A 213 8.64 -2.23 -13.57
C GLY A 213 9.34 -3.60 -13.52
N ARG A 214 10.47 -3.67 -12.80
CA ARG A 214 11.21 -4.92 -12.53
C ARG A 214 10.39 -5.97 -11.74
N PRO A 215 9.52 -5.59 -10.78
CA PRO A 215 8.67 -6.53 -10.05
C PRO A 215 7.78 -7.42 -10.95
N TRP A 216 7.17 -6.85 -11.99
CA TRP A 216 6.36 -7.62 -12.94
C TRP A 216 7.19 -8.60 -13.77
N LEU A 217 8.41 -8.22 -14.17
CA LEU A 217 9.35 -9.14 -14.84
C LEU A 217 9.72 -10.31 -13.93
N GLY A 218 9.86 -10.07 -12.63
CA GLY A 218 10.08 -11.13 -11.63
C GLY A 218 8.90 -12.10 -11.57
N LEU A 219 7.66 -11.58 -11.52
CA LEU A 219 6.45 -12.40 -11.54
C LEU A 219 6.31 -13.18 -12.85
N TRP A 220 6.54 -12.54 -14.00
CA TRP A 220 6.50 -13.19 -15.33
C TRP A 220 7.39 -14.43 -15.39
N ARG A 221 8.62 -14.32 -14.88
CA ARG A 221 9.59 -15.44 -14.89
C ARG A 221 9.14 -16.63 -14.05
N ARG A 222 8.35 -16.42 -12.99
CA ARG A 222 7.97 -17.47 -12.02
C ARG A 222 6.55 -18.00 -12.23
N ARG A 223 5.61 -17.10 -12.55
CA ARG A 223 4.18 -17.39 -12.75
C ARG A 223 3.67 -16.61 -13.98
N PRO A 224 4.04 -17.04 -15.19
CA PRO A 224 3.69 -16.31 -16.43
C PRO A 224 2.18 -16.19 -16.61
N LEU A 225 1.39 -17.22 -16.27
CA LEU A 225 -0.07 -17.18 -16.37
C LEU A 225 -0.70 -16.11 -15.46
N ALA A 226 -0.22 -15.95 -14.23
CA ALA A 226 -0.71 -14.92 -13.31
C ALA A 226 -0.25 -13.51 -13.72
N ALA A 227 0.97 -13.38 -14.26
CA ALA A 227 1.45 -12.12 -14.83
C ALA A 227 0.66 -11.72 -16.10
N LEU A 228 0.21 -12.72 -16.87
CA LEU A 228 -0.63 -12.56 -18.05
C LEU A 228 -2.07 -12.22 -17.71
N GLU A 229 -2.64 -12.70 -16.61
CA GLU A 229 -4.06 -12.51 -16.28
C GLU A 229 -4.45 -11.02 -16.28
N ALA A 230 -3.62 -10.18 -15.63
CA ALA A 230 -3.79 -8.74 -15.69
C ALA A 230 -3.69 -8.25 -17.13
N LEU A 231 -2.66 -8.61 -17.89
CA LEU A 231 -2.49 -8.15 -19.28
C LEU A 231 -3.60 -8.63 -20.23
N LEU A 232 -4.12 -9.85 -20.05
CA LEU A 232 -5.20 -10.45 -20.84
C LEU A 232 -6.51 -9.73 -20.57
N PHE A 233 -6.79 -9.35 -19.33
CA PHE A 233 -7.92 -8.48 -19.01
C PHE A 233 -7.81 -7.12 -19.72
N HIS A 234 -6.61 -6.52 -19.76
CA HIS A 234 -6.40 -5.24 -20.43
C HIS A 234 -6.40 -5.38 -21.97
N ALA A 235 -5.97 -6.52 -22.52
CA ALA A 235 -6.03 -6.83 -23.95
C ALA A 235 -7.48 -7.06 -24.41
N PHE A 236 -8.29 -7.76 -23.60
CA PHE A 236 -9.72 -7.89 -23.81
C PHE A 236 -10.43 -6.52 -23.71
N ALA A 237 -10.09 -5.72 -22.70
CA ALA A 237 -10.59 -4.35 -22.60
C ALA A 237 -10.28 -3.52 -23.85
N LEU A 238 -9.05 -3.58 -24.35
CA LEU A 238 -8.66 -2.88 -25.58
C LEU A 238 -9.40 -3.43 -26.82
N SER A 239 -9.64 -4.73 -26.93
CA SER A 239 -10.36 -5.29 -28.09
C SER A 239 -11.80 -4.79 -28.19
N LEU A 240 -12.48 -4.60 -27.04
CA LEU A 240 -13.81 -3.98 -26.97
C LEU A 240 -13.81 -2.55 -27.53
N THR A 241 -12.68 -1.83 -27.45
CA THR A 241 -12.60 -0.46 -27.96
C THR A 241 -12.55 -0.36 -29.49
N PHE A 242 -12.17 -1.45 -30.17
CA PHE A 242 -12.07 -1.50 -31.63
C PHE A 242 -13.31 -2.10 -32.30
N ARG A 243 -14.09 -2.91 -31.57
CA ARG A 243 -15.34 -3.50 -32.05
C ARG A 243 -16.41 -3.37 -30.96
N PRO A 244 -17.20 -2.29 -30.97
CA PRO A 244 -18.19 -2.04 -29.93
C PRO A 244 -19.33 -3.08 -29.98
N SER A 245 -19.73 -3.61 -28.82
CA SER A 245 -20.88 -4.51 -28.63
C SER A 245 -21.61 -4.14 -27.32
N PRO A 246 -22.84 -3.60 -27.40
CA PRO A 246 -23.60 -3.11 -26.24
C PRO A 246 -23.80 -4.14 -25.13
N GLU A 247 -23.95 -5.40 -25.51
CA GLU A 247 -24.18 -6.53 -24.61
C GLU A 247 -22.97 -6.80 -23.70
N LEU A 248 -21.77 -6.78 -24.29
CA LEU A 248 -20.52 -6.97 -23.55
C LEU A 248 -20.23 -5.79 -22.61
N GLY A 249 -20.72 -4.60 -22.95
CA GLY A 249 -20.56 -3.39 -22.13
C GLY A 249 -21.37 -3.41 -20.86
N LEU A 250 -22.63 -3.81 -20.98
CA LEU A 250 -23.51 -4.00 -19.82
C LEU A 250 -22.99 -5.11 -18.91
N ALA A 251 -22.51 -6.23 -19.49
CA ALA A 251 -21.90 -7.32 -18.72
C ALA A 251 -20.63 -6.86 -17.98
N TYR A 252 -19.74 -6.11 -18.65
CA TYR A 252 -18.54 -5.55 -18.04
C TYR A 252 -18.86 -4.54 -16.93
N LEU A 253 -19.78 -3.60 -17.16
CA LEU A 253 -20.20 -2.60 -16.18
C LEU A 253 -20.82 -3.28 -14.94
N GLY A 254 -21.65 -4.32 -15.17
CA GLY A 254 -22.22 -5.15 -14.11
C GLY A 254 -21.14 -5.84 -13.28
N LEU A 255 -20.16 -6.48 -13.92
CA LEU A 255 -19.04 -7.12 -13.23
C LEU A 255 -18.15 -6.12 -12.47
N PHE A 256 -17.87 -4.96 -13.07
CA PHE A 256 -17.12 -3.88 -12.43
C PHE A 256 -17.82 -3.36 -11.17
N LEU A 257 -19.12 -3.04 -11.28
CA LEU A 257 -19.94 -2.57 -10.16
C LEU A 257 -20.06 -3.65 -9.09
N TYR A 258 -20.29 -4.91 -9.47
CA TYR A 258 -20.34 -6.04 -8.55
C TYR A 258 -19.04 -6.20 -7.74
N ASN A 259 -17.88 -6.17 -8.40
CA ASN A 259 -16.58 -6.26 -7.73
C ASN A 259 -16.29 -5.05 -6.83
N ARG A 260 -16.78 -3.86 -7.20
CA ARG A 260 -16.63 -2.64 -6.40
C ARG A 260 -17.53 -2.63 -5.16
N LEU A 261 -18.76 -3.13 -5.29
CA LEU A 261 -19.74 -3.23 -4.21
C LEU A 261 -19.40 -4.36 -3.23
N ARG A 262 -18.85 -5.49 -3.71
CA ARG A 262 -18.27 -6.52 -2.84
C ARG A 262 -16.99 -6.07 -2.15
N GLY A 263 -16.20 -5.18 -2.75
CA GLY A 263 -14.99 -4.60 -2.12
C GLY A 263 -15.26 -3.72 -0.89
N GLY A 264 -16.53 -3.52 -0.50
CA GLY A 264 -16.95 -2.89 0.75
C GLY A 264 -16.94 -3.81 1.98
N THR A 265 -16.79 -5.13 1.80
CA THR A 265 -16.47 -6.02 2.92
C THR A 265 -14.97 -5.96 3.16
N SER A 266 -14.63 -5.27 4.25
CA SER A 266 -13.44 -5.42 5.06
C SER A 266 -12.73 -6.75 4.79
N TYR A 267 -11.49 -6.68 4.31
CA TYR A 267 -10.57 -7.77 4.62
C TYR A 267 -10.19 -7.59 6.10
N PRO A 268 -10.18 -8.67 6.89
CA PRO A 268 -9.80 -8.65 8.30
C PRO A 268 -8.39 -8.07 8.49
#